data_AF-A0A268TC39-F1
#
_entry.id   AF-A0A268TC39-F1
#
_cell.length_a   1.000
_cell.length_b   1.000
_cell.length_c   1.000
_cell.angle_alpha   90.00
_cell.angle_beta   90.00
_cell.angle_gamma   90.00
#
_symmetry.space_group_name_H-M   'P 1'
#
loop_
_entity.id
_entity.type
_entity.pdbx_description
1 polymer ?
#
loop_
_entity_poly.entity_id
_entity_poly.type
_entity_poly.pdbx_seq_one_letter_code
_entity_poly.pdbx_strand_id
1 'polypeptide(L)'
;MKKTFLALILFYCYFYSLDSKSANDYLKEQSKILQSYYNQVKKQSIKKQYPIFRGRKIIEHSVYLSLDKEQKKHWIGQIVFSQFILQDFIKYSNFGGIGVAGILADEYGSKKPRIFYLKLDGRYLSDLESLGIHSELYTYCILPNFNQCILLGIGEEWK
;
A
#
# COMPACT_ATOMS: atom_id res chain seq x y z
N MET A 1 -1.20 -42.00 33.14
CA MET A 1 -0.71 -40.61 33.32
C MET A 1 -0.14 -39.93 32.07
N LYS A 2 0.24 -40.63 30.98
CA LYS A 2 0.79 -39.98 29.76
C LYS A 2 -0.26 -39.39 28.79
N LYS A 3 -1.51 -39.86 28.81
CA LYS A 3 -2.56 -39.42 27.85
C LYS A 3 -3.22 -38.08 28.21
N THR A 4 -3.30 -37.74 29.50
CA THR A 4 -3.88 -36.48 29.98
C THR A 4 -2.96 -35.27 29.74
N PHE A 5 -1.65 -35.47 29.75
CA PHE A 5 -0.67 -34.41 29.48
C PHE A 5 -0.67 -33.98 28.00
N LEU A 6 -0.87 -34.92 27.08
CA LEU A 6 -0.95 -34.63 25.64
C LEU A 6 -2.22 -33.84 25.28
N ALA A 7 -3.34 -34.14 25.93
CA ALA A 7 -4.60 -33.41 25.73
C ALA A 7 -4.51 -31.95 26.23
N LEU A 8 -3.83 -31.71 27.35
CA LEU A 8 -3.59 -30.36 27.88
C LEU A 8 -2.68 -29.54 26.97
N ILE A 9 -1.65 -30.14 26.36
CA ILE A 9 -0.76 -29.47 25.40
C ILE A 9 -1.52 -29.11 24.11
N LEU A 10 -2.33 -30.03 23.59
CA LEU A 10 -3.17 -29.77 22.41
C LEU A 10 -4.23 -28.69 22.67
N PHE A 11 -4.80 -28.64 23.87
CA PHE A 11 -5.76 -27.61 24.28
C PHE A 11 -5.08 -26.24 24.45
N TYR A 12 -3.87 -26.19 25.01
CA TYR A 12 -3.08 -24.95 25.12
C TYR A 12 -2.65 -24.42 23.74
N CYS A 13 -2.27 -25.30 22.80
CA CYS A 13 -1.97 -24.89 21.43
C CYS A 13 -3.20 -24.35 20.68
N TYR A 14 -4.41 -24.84 21.00
CA TYR A 14 -5.65 -24.36 20.39
C TYR A 14 -6.06 -22.95 20.88
N PHE A 15 -5.71 -22.58 22.11
CA PHE A 15 -6.01 -21.26 22.67
C PHE A 15 -4.97 -20.18 22.35
N TYR A 16 -3.79 -20.55 21.86
CA TYR A 16 -2.74 -19.61 21.42
C TYR A 16 -2.78 -19.28 19.92
N SER A 17 -3.83 -19.67 19.19
CA SER A 17 -4.19 -18.95 17.96
C SER A 17 -4.74 -17.57 18.38
N LEU A 18 -3.84 -16.71 18.85
CA LEU A 18 -4.06 -15.28 18.94
C LEU A 18 -4.53 -14.87 17.55
N ASP A 19 -5.77 -14.38 17.48
CA ASP A 19 -6.42 -13.94 16.26
C ASP A 19 -5.60 -12.75 15.71
N SER A 20 -4.56 -13.04 14.94
CA SER A 20 -3.70 -12.03 14.34
C SER A 20 -4.55 -11.33 13.29
N LYS A 21 -4.84 -10.04 13.50
CA LYS A 21 -5.60 -9.23 12.56
C LYS A 21 -5.10 -9.45 11.13
N SER A 22 -6.01 -9.77 10.24
CA SER A 22 -5.69 -9.95 8.82
C SER A 22 -5.38 -8.60 8.16
N ALA A 23 -4.78 -8.64 6.97
CA ALA A 23 -4.60 -7.44 6.14
C ALA A 23 -5.91 -6.68 5.90
N ASN A 24 -7.03 -7.41 5.73
CA ASN A 24 -8.37 -6.85 5.60
C ASN A 24 -8.81 -6.11 6.87
N ASP A 25 -8.52 -6.65 8.05
CA ASP A 25 -8.89 -6.02 9.32
C ASP A 25 -8.13 -4.72 9.54
N TYR A 26 -6.81 -4.73 9.31
CA TYR A 26 -5.98 -3.52 9.37
C TYR A 26 -6.48 -2.47 8.38
N LEU A 27 -6.64 -2.83 7.10
CA LEU A 27 -7.05 -1.87 6.09
C LEU A 27 -8.44 -1.29 6.38
N LYS A 28 -9.38 -2.11 6.86
CA LYS A 28 -10.72 -1.66 7.25
C LYS A 28 -10.66 -0.63 8.36
N GLU A 29 -9.88 -0.89 9.41
CA GLU A 29 -9.70 0.03 10.54
C GLU A 29 -9.03 1.33 10.11
N GLN A 30 -7.99 1.25 9.28
CA GLN A 30 -7.17 2.40 8.88
C GLN A 30 -7.72 3.17 7.66
N SER A 31 -8.70 2.61 6.95
CA SER A 31 -9.23 3.16 5.68
C SER A 31 -9.64 4.63 5.80
N LYS A 32 -10.37 5.00 6.85
CA LYS A 32 -10.87 6.37 7.05
C LYS A 32 -9.73 7.37 7.27
N ILE A 33 -8.73 7.00 8.08
CA ILE A 33 -7.59 7.88 8.37
C ILE A 33 -6.68 8.02 7.15
N LEU A 34 -6.44 6.91 6.43
CA LEU A 34 -5.67 6.93 5.19
C LEU A 34 -6.35 7.75 4.10
N GLN A 35 -7.66 7.62 3.95
CA GLN A 35 -8.43 8.40 2.98
C GLN A 35 -8.40 9.90 3.33
N SER A 36 -8.57 10.24 4.61
CA SER A 36 -8.45 11.62 5.09
C SER A 36 -7.06 12.19 4.80
N TYR A 37 -6.03 11.43 5.13
CA TYR A 37 -4.63 11.80 4.89
C TYR A 37 -4.34 11.94 3.38
N TYR A 38 -4.78 11.02 2.55
CA TYR A 38 -4.66 11.10 1.08
C TYR A 38 -5.31 12.37 0.53
N ASN A 39 -6.53 12.68 0.95
CA ASN A 39 -7.23 13.89 0.54
C ASN A 39 -6.48 15.16 0.97
N GLN A 40 -5.86 15.16 2.15
CA GLN A 40 -5.02 16.25 2.62
C GLN A 40 -3.77 16.41 1.76
N VAL A 41 -3.03 15.32 1.50
CA VAL A 41 -1.83 15.31 0.64
C VAL A 41 -2.17 15.77 -0.77
N LYS A 42 -3.31 15.36 -1.34
CA LYS A 42 -3.79 15.82 -2.65
C LYS A 42 -3.97 17.34 -2.68
N LYS A 43 -4.73 17.89 -1.72
CA LYS A 43 -4.95 19.34 -1.59
C LYS A 43 -3.64 20.11 -1.46
N GLN A 44 -2.73 19.60 -0.63
CA GLN A 44 -1.41 20.17 -0.39
C GLN A 44 -0.52 20.12 -1.64
N SER A 45 -0.52 19.00 -2.36
CA SER A 45 0.26 18.81 -3.59
C SER A 45 -0.16 19.79 -4.69
N ILE A 46 -1.46 20.01 -4.87
CA ILE A 46 -2.00 21.01 -5.82
C ILE A 46 -1.51 22.42 -5.47
N LYS A 47 -1.44 22.74 -4.17
CA LYS A 47 -0.94 24.03 -3.67
C LYS A 47 0.60 24.11 -3.59
N LYS A 48 1.32 23.07 -4.03
CA LYS A 48 2.77 22.94 -3.91
C LYS A 48 3.30 23.00 -2.47
N GLN A 49 2.47 22.59 -1.50
CA GLN A 49 2.75 22.58 -0.05
C GLN A 49 2.98 21.14 0.43
N TYR A 50 4.10 20.55 0.04
CA TYR A 50 4.34 19.12 0.21
C TYR A 50 4.68 18.72 1.66
N PRO A 51 3.99 17.72 2.23
CA PRO A 51 4.41 17.08 3.47
C PRO A 51 5.82 16.51 3.37
N ILE A 52 6.50 16.41 4.51
CA ILE A 52 7.84 15.84 4.61
C ILE A 52 7.78 14.59 5.48
N PHE A 53 8.31 13.48 4.96
CA PHE A 53 8.52 12.25 5.70
C PHE A 53 9.96 11.81 5.56
N ARG A 54 10.68 11.69 6.69
CA ARG A 54 12.10 11.32 6.73
C ARG A 54 12.97 12.12 5.74
N GLY A 55 12.74 13.43 5.67
CA GLY A 55 13.47 14.33 4.78
C GLY A 55 13.07 14.28 3.30
N ARG A 56 12.10 13.44 2.91
CA ARG A 56 11.57 13.36 1.55
C ARG A 56 10.22 14.04 1.46
N LYS A 57 10.02 14.84 0.42
CA LYS A 57 8.72 15.44 0.08
C LYS A 57 7.78 14.36 -0.43
N ILE A 58 6.51 14.50 -0.07
CA ILE A 58 5.43 13.64 -0.54
C ILE A 58 4.57 14.42 -1.53
N ILE A 59 4.36 13.86 -2.72
CA ILE A 59 3.43 14.35 -3.73
C ILE A 59 2.35 13.31 -4.01
N GLU A 60 1.11 13.76 -4.19
CA GLU A 60 0.03 12.89 -4.64
C GLU A 60 0.23 12.49 -6.12
N HIS A 61 -0.07 11.22 -6.44
CA HIS A 61 0.25 10.60 -7.72
C HIS A 61 -0.32 11.35 -8.93
N SER A 62 -1.61 11.68 -8.95
CA SER A 62 -2.22 12.40 -10.07
C SER A 62 -1.56 13.76 -10.31
N VAL A 63 -1.22 14.49 -9.23
CA VAL A 63 -0.48 15.76 -9.31
C VAL A 63 0.92 15.53 -9.85
N TYR A 64 1.65 14.51 -9.40
CA TYR A 64 2.96 14.16 -9.97
C TYR A 64 2.89 13.87 -11.47
N LEU A 65 1.86 13.14 -11.94
CA LEU A 65 1.71 12.84 -13.36
C LEU A 65 1.53 14.10 -14.20
N SER A 66 0.85 15.12 -13.66
CA SER A 66 0.64 16.42 -14.32
C SER A 66 1.87 17.31 -14.43
N LEU A 67 2.94 17.00 -13.68
CA LEU A 67 4.19 17.77 -13.76
C LEU A 67 4.88 17.59 -15.12
N ASP A 68 5.50 18.67 -15.60
CA ASP A 68 6.35 18.62 -16.77
C ASP A 68 7.68 17.88 -16.48
N LYS A 69 8.47 17.65 -17.53
CA LYS A 69 9.73 16.89 -17.41
C LYS A 69 10.76 17.58 -16.51
N GLU A 70 10.86 18.90 -16.54
CA GLU A 70 11.83 19.64 -15.72
C GLU A 70 11.43 19.62 -14.26
N GLN A 71 10.14 19.83 -13.98
CA GLN A 71 9.57 19.70 -12.65
C GLN A 71 9.83 18.30 -12.08
N LYS A 72 9.62 17.24 -12.85
CA LYS A 72 9.86 15.84 -12.41
C LYS A 72 11.32 15.57 -12.03
N LYS A 73 12.30 16.27 -12.60
CA LYS A 73 13.72 16.12 -12.19
C LYS A 73 13.94 16.50 -10.72
N HIS A 74 13.19 17.48 -10.21
CA HIS A 74 13.26 17.88 -8.79
C HIS A 74 12.60 16.87 -7.83
N TRP A 75 11.92 15.87 -8.38
CA TRP A 75 11.25 14.81 -7.62
C TRP A 75 12.04 13.51 -7.55
N ILE A 76 13.22 13.44 -8.14
CA ILE A 76 14.08 12.25 -8.05
C ILE A 76 14.38 11.94 -6.58
N GLY A 77 14.12 10.70 -6.18
CA GLY A 77 14.28 10.25 -4.80
C GLY A 77 13.20 10.76 -3.83
N GLN A 78 12.24 11.56 -4.27
CA GLN A 78 11.11 11.95 -3.42
C GLN A 78 10.04 10.84 -3.41
N ILE A 79 8.98 11.04 -2.63
CA ILE A 79 7.93 10.03 -2.44
C ILE A 79 6.69 10.45 -3.23
N VAL A 80 6.12 9.51 -3.97
CA VAL A 80 4.76 9.62 -4.49
C VAL A 80 3.81 8.82 -3.62
N PHE A 81 2.68 9.43 -3.27
CA PHE A 81 1.59 8.80 -2.54
C PHE A 81 0.43 8.48 -3.48
N SER A 82 0.04 7.22 -3.54
CA SER A 82 -1.02 6.71 -4.43
C SER A 82 -2.15 6.08 -3.63
N GLN A 83 -3.39 6.38 -4.02
CA GLN A 83 -4.58 5.60 -3.70
C GLN A 83 -5.03 4.91 -5.01
N PHE A 84 -5.13 3.60 -5.02
CA PHE A 84 -5.37 2.85 -6.25
C PHE A 84 -6.16 1.57 -6.02
N ILE A 85 -6.80 1.10 -7.08
CA ILE A 85 -7.49 -0.18 -7.13
C ILE A 85 -6.56 -1.21 -7.74
N LEU A 86 -6.28 -2.29 -7.00
CA LEU A 86 -5.49 -3.41 -7.49
C LEU A 86 -6.20 -4.07 -8.67
N GLN A 87 -5.50 -4.23 -9.80
CA GLN A 87 -6.06 -4.87 -11.00
C GLN A 87 -5.45 -6.23 -11.27
N ASP A 88 -4.15 -6.40 -11.04
CA ASP A 88 -3.47 -7.64 -11.37
C ASP A 88 -2.18 -7.86 -10.58
N PHE A 89 -1.81 -9.13 -10.42
CA PHE A 89 -0.51 -9.60 -9.95
C PHE A 89 0.34 -10.00 -11.16
N ILE A 90 1.46 -9.34 -11.37
CA ILE A 90 2.22 -9.51 -12.61
C ILE A 90 3.36 -10.50 -12.41
N LYS A 91 4.22 -10.26 -11.41
CA LYS A 91 5.41 -11.10 -11.15
C LYS A 91 5.80 -11.05 -9.67
N TYR A 92 6.00 -12.21 -9.08
CA TYR A 92 6.67 -12.34 -7.78
C TYR A 92 8.11 -12.83 -7.98
N SER A 93 9.05 -12.31 -7.17
CA SER A 93 10.40 -12.84 -7.06
C SER A 93 10.93 -12.62 -5.64
N ASN A 94 11.53 -13.64 -5.05
CA ASN A 94 12.13 -13.56 -3.71
C ASN A 94 13.15 -12.41 -3.56
N PHE A 95 13.86 -12.04 -4.64
CA PHE A 95 14.82 -10.92 -4.66
C PHE A 95 14.27 -9.65 -5.33
N GLY A 96 13.09 -9.75 -5.93
CA GLY A 96 12.48 -8.72 -6.75
C GLY A 96 11.13 -8.22 -6.23
N GLY A 97 10.68 -8.63 -5.05
CA GLY A 97 9.38 -8.21 -4.53
C GLY A 97 8.21 -8.62 -5.44
N ILE A 98 7.15 -7.81 -5.43
CA ILE A 98 5.88 -8.11 -6.09
C ILE A 98 5.55 -6.98 -7.07
N GLY A 99 5.46 -7.32 -8.36
CA GLY A 99 4.94 -6.43 -9.38
C GLY A 99 3.41 -6.49 -9.43
N VAL A 100 2.76 -5.33 -9.33
CA VAL A 100 1.30 -5.21 -9.40
C VAL A 100 0.87 -4.18 -10.45
N ALA A 101 -0.32 -4.39 -11.03
CA ALA A 101 -1.02 -3.41 -11.85
C ALA A 101 -2.08 -2.68 -11.01
N GLY A 102 -2.20 -1.37 -11.18
CA GLY A 102 -3.17 -0.55 -10.47
C GLY A 102 -3.84 0.49 -11.38
N ILE A 103 -5.03 0.92 -10.97
CA ILE A 103 -5.74 2.09 -11.52
C ILE A 103 -5.90 3.10 -10.40
N LEU A 104 -5.65 4.40 -10.65
CA LEU A 104 -5.86 5.41 -9.62
C LEU A 104 -7.33 5.41 -9.20
N ALA A 105 -7.60 5.52 -7.90
CA ALA A 105 -8.96 5.37 -7.38
C ALA A 105 -9.94 6.40 -7.98
N ASP A 106 -9.46 7.61 -8.34
CA ASP A 106 -10.27 8.64 -8.99
C ASP A 106 -10.50 8.42 -10.49
N GLU A 107 -9.79 7.46 -11.11
CA GLU A 107 -10.00 7.04 -12.50
C GLU A 107 -10.80 5.75 -12.61
N TYR A 108 -11.07 5.07 -11.49
CA TYR A 108 -11.82 3.82 -11.46
C TYR A 108 -13.25 4.03 -11.98
N GLY A 109 -13.69 3.18 -12.92
CA GLY A 109 -14.98 3.33 -13.60
C GLY A 109 -15.02 4.34 -14.76
N SER A 110 -13.92 5.05 -15.04
CA SER A 110 -13.80 5.87 -16.25
C SER A 110 -13.80 5.01 -17.52
N LYS A 111 -14.15 5.59 -18.69
CA LYS A 111 -14.19 4.85 -19.96
C LYS A 111 -12.82 4.29 -20.40
N LYS A 112 -11.72 4.90 -19.93
CA LYS A 112 -10.34 4.55 -20.28
C LYS A 112 -9.42 4.83 -19.08
N PRO A 113 -9.49 4.01 -18.02
CA PRO A 113 -8.65 4.21 -16.85
C PRO A 113 -7.19 3.97 -17.20
N ARG A 114 -6.27 4.75 -16.64
CA ARG A 114 -4.84 4.53 -16.84
C ARG A 114 -4.37 3.43 -15.89
N ILE A 115 -3.80 2.38 -16.48
CA ILE A 115 -3.10 1.33 -15.74
C ILE A 115 -1.67 1.80 -15.50
N PHE A 116 -1.22 1.70 -14.26
CA PHE A 116 0.18 1.89 -13.88
C PHE A 116 0.69 0.68 -13.12
N TYR A 117 2.01 0.59 -13.02
CA TYR A 117 2.70 -0.57 -12.45
C TYR A 117 3.55 -0.16 -11.27
N LEU A 118 3.46 -0.92 -10.19
CA LEU A 118 4.25 -0.74 -8.97
C LEU A 118 5.05 -2.00 -8.67
N LYS A 119 6.19 -1.82 -8.02
CA LYS A 119 6.96 -2.92 -7.42
C LYS A 119 6.97 -2.74 -5.90
N LEU A 120 6.20 -3.59 -5.22
CA LEU A 120 6.08 -3.66 -3.76
C LEU A 120 7.15 -4.59 -3.18
N ASP A 121 7.49 -4.38 -1.92
CA ASP A 121 8.34 -5.30 -1.16
C ASP A 121 7.69 -6.70 -1.07
N GLY A 122 8.51 -7.76 -1.14
CA GLY A 122 8.06 -9.16 -1.10
C GLY A 122 7.30 -9.54 0.17
N ARG A 123 7.51 -8.79 1.27
CA ARG A 123 6.78 -9.00 2.54
C ARG A 123 5.26 -8.87 2.40
N TYR A 124 4.76 -8.16 1.39
CA TYR A 124 3.33 -7.89 1.21
C TYR A 124 2.60 -8.98 0.40
N LEU A 125 3.26 -10.10 0.06
CA LEU A 125 2.67 -11.12 -0.83
C LEU A 125 1.38 -11.69 -0.25
N SER A 126 1.47 -12.25 0.96
CA SER A 126 0.31 -12.84 1.64
C SER A 126 -0.79 -11.81 1.92
N ASP A 127 -0.41 -10.57 2.23
CA ASP A 127 -1.37 -9.50 2.48
C ASP A 127 -2.16 -9.17 1.22
N LEU A 128 -1.48 -8.98 0.09
CA LEU A 128 -2.12 -8.69 -1.18
C LEU A 128 -2.97 -9.86 -1.68
N GLU A 129 -2.50 -11.10 -1.54
CA GLU A 129 -3.29 -12.30 -1.85
C GLU A 129 -4.57 -12.36 -1.02
N SER A 130 -4.49 -12.02 0.28
CA SER A 130 -5.65 -11.98 1.17
C SER A 130 -6.60 -10.80 0.88
N LEU A 131 -6.08 -9.66 0.44
CA LEU A 131 -6.87 -8.48 0.07
C LEU A 131 -7.61 -8.71 -1.27
N GLY A 132 -6.97 -9.43 -2.20
CA GLY A 132 -7.53 -9.78 -3.49
C GLY A 132 -7.56 -8.63 -4.50
N ILE A 133 -7.81 -8.99 -5.76
CA ILE A 133 -8.01 -8.04 -6.86
C ILE A 133 -9.23 -7.15 -6.56
N HIS A 134 -9.19 -5.91 -7.05
CA HIS A 134 -10.17 -4.86 -6.81
C HIS A 134 -10.17 -4.26 -5.39
N SER A 135 -9.24 -4.68 -4.53
CA SER A 135 -8.98 -3.97 -3.27
C SER A 135 -8.47 -2.55 -3.53
N GLU A 136 -8.94 -1.61 -2.70
CA GLU A 136 -8.45 -0.24 -2.69
C GLU A 136 -7.26 -0.11 -1.74
N LEU A 137 -6.12 0.33 -2.25
CA LEU A 137 -4.83 0.29 -1.57
C LEU A 137 -4.14 1.64 -1.57
N TYR A 138 -3.26 1.83 -0.58
CA TYR A 138 -2.52 3.07 -0.35
C TYR A 138 -1.03 2.77 -0.36
N THR A 139 -0.22 3.48 -1.16
CA THR A 139 1.22 3.21 -1.27
C THR A 139 2.07 4.46 -1.28
N TYR A 140 3.22 4.35 -0.63
CA TYR A 140 4.36 5.24 -0.91
C TYR A 140 5.33 4.55 -1.84
N CYS A 141 5.74 5.24 -2.89
CA CYS A 141 6.79 4.77 -3.79
C CYS A 141 7.88 5.82 -3.96
N ILE A 142 9.13 5.36 -4.15
CA ILE A 142 10.23 6.24 -4.53
C ILE A 142 10.12 6.61 -6.01
N LEU A 143 10.19 7.90 -6.28
CA LEU A 143 10.20 8.47 -7.62
C LEU A 143 11.59 8.42 -8.27
N PRO A 144 11.66 8.29 -9.61
CA PRO A 144 10.54 8.32 -10.55
C PRO A 144 10.01 6.94 -10.95
N ASN A 145 10.64 5.86 -10.48
CA ASN A 145 10.51 4.54 -11.11
C ASN A 145 9.40 3.67 -10.55
N PHE A 146 8.77 4.05 -9.44
CA PHE A 146 7.71 3.27 -8.79
C PHE A 146 8.14 1.82 -8.46
N ASN A 147 9.44 1.61 -8.28
CA ASN A 147 10.05 0.29 -8.15
C ASN A 147 10.45 -0.06 -6.71
N GLN A 148 10.19 0.84 -5.77
CA GLN A 148 10.43 0.70 -4.34
C GLN A 148 9.20 1.25 -3.64
N CYS A 149 8.21 0.38 -3.44
CA CYS A 149 6.93 0.75 -2.87
C CYS A 149 6.69 0.02 -1.55
N ILE A 150 6.07 0.73 -0.61
CA ILE A 150 5.51 0.16 0.61
C ILE A 150 3.99 0.34 0.59
N LEU A 151 3.28 -0.69 1.04
CA LEU A 151 1.85 -0.66 1.27
C LEU A 151 1.59 -0.02 2.64
N LEU A 152 0.62 0.87 2.73
CA LEU A 152 0.25 1.58 3.95
C LEU A 152 -1.05 1.03 4.52
N GLY A 153 -1.14 1.02 5.85
CA GLY A 153 -2.33 0.57 6.57
C GLY A 153 -2.40 -0.94 6.73
N ILE A 154 -1.26 -1.63 6.60
CA ILE A 154 -1.16 -3.08 6.71
C ILE A 154 -0.06 -3.40 7.73
N GLY A 155 -0.46 -3.96 8.87
CA GLY A 155 0.45 -4.26 9.98
C GLY A 155 0.97 -3.03 10.73
N GLU A 156 0.38 -1.85 10.50
CA GLU A 156 0.71 -0.59 11.19
C GLU A 156 -0.52 -0.04 11.91
N GLU A 157 -0.32 0.55 13.09
CA GLU A 157 -1.35 1.34 13.76
C GLU A 157 -1.18 2.82 13.40
N TRP A 158 -2.20 3.43 12.80
CA TRP A 158 -2.25 4.88 12.58
C TRP A 158 -3.15 5.48 13.68
N LYS A 159 -2.54 5.91 14.79
CA LYS A 159 -3.20 6.56 15.93
C LYS A 159 -2.90 8.06 15.94
#